data_AF-A0A1C7W7L3-F1
#
_entry.id   AF-A0A1C7W7L3-F1
#
_cell.length_a   1.000
_cell.length_b   1.000
_cell.length_c   1.000
_cell.angle_alpha   90.00
_cell.angle_beta   90.00
_cell.angle_gamma   90.00
#
_symmetry.space_group_name_H-M   'P 1'
#
loop_
_entity.id
_entity.type
_entity.pdbx_description
1 polymer ?
#
loop_
_entity_poly.entity_id
_entity_poly.type
_entity_poly.pdbx_seq_one_letter_code
_entity_poly.pdbx_strand_id
1 'polypeptide(L)'
;MLQNVRYGDEDVRKVSLTFILLGTVLLSGCTYDVTGKGWDLHRFECPNITENVKRDTVGKSDFINNLQQMASLASLFNDIGEKKLKTAQAKADQAYIEEVHACTLTTRENAIKFSEQQFQQLKSVPMSEQEKAALIDTYADWVTFMQKISVNNDAAQELNNFKAAANKYLLM
;
A
#
# COMPACT_ATOMS: atom_id res chain seq x y z
N MET A 1 -41.34 49.96 -15.97
CA MET A 1 -40.15 49.80 -16.82
C MET A 1 -39.96 48.33 -17.10
N LEU A 2 -39.98 47.95 -18.37
CA LEU A 2 -39.67 46.64 -18.89
C LEU A 2 -38.16 46.43 -18.90
N GLN A 3 -37.69 45.23 -18.55
CA GLN A 3 -36.71 44.46 -19.33
C GLN A 3 -36.63 43.02 -18.82
N ASN A 4 -37.06 42.10 -19.68
CA ASN A 4 -36.69 40.67 -19.70
C ASN A 4 -35.28 40.54 -20.32
N VAL A 5 -34.43 39.64 -19.82
CA VAL A 5 -33.60 38.72 -20.65
C VAL A 5 -33.24 37.47 -19.80
N ARG A 6 -33.57 36.27 -20.32
CA ARG A 6 -33.04 34.94 -19.94
C ARG A 6 -31.66 34.75 -20.56
N TYR A 7 -30.72 34.10 -19.86
CA TYR A 7 -29.63 33.23 -20.37
C TYR A 7 -28.90 32.70 -19.12
N GLY A 8 -28.51 31.45 -18.92
CA GLY A 8 -28.52 30.21 -19.70
C GLY A 8 -27.87 29.13 -18.81
N ASP A 9 -28.23 27.87 -19.05
CA ASP A 9 -27.45 26.70 -18.66
C ASP A 9 -25.97 26.89 -19.04
N GLU A 10 -25.05 26.59 -18.12
CA GLU A 10 -23.86 25.76 -18.36
C GLU A 10 -22.99 25.69 -17.10
N ASP A 11 -22.75 24.44 -16.68
CA ASP A 11 -21.54 23.98 -16.01
C ASP A 11 -21.07 24.68 -14.74
N VAL A 12 -21.66 24.26 -13.61
CA VAL A 12 -20.83 23.68 -12.55
C VAL A 12 -21.62 22.55 -11.87
N ARG A 13 -21.60 21.35 -12.47
CA ARG A 13 -21.65 20.09 -11.69
C ARG A 13 -20.46 20.08 -10.73
N LYS A 14 -20.54 20.84 -9.64
CA LYS A 14 -19.78 20.57 -8.42
C LYS A 14 -20.51 19.42 -7.78
N VAL A 15 -20.24 18.24 -8.30
CA VAL A 15 -20.58 16.99 -7.65
C VAL A 15 -20.01 17.12 -6.25
N SER A 16 -20.90 17.17 -5.26
CA SER A 16 -20.61 17.04 -3.83
C SER A 16 -20.01 15.65 -3.58
N LEU A 17 -18.77 15.46 -4.04
CA LEU A 17 -17.96 14.25 -4.00
C LEU A 17 -16.88 14.47 -2.93
N THR A 18 -17.28 14.84 -1.72
CA THR A 18 -16.31 15.18 -0.66
C THR A 18 -16.67 14.65 0.73
N PHE A 19 -17.68 13.79 0.89
CA PHE A 19 -17.98 13.24 2.23
C PHE A 19 -18.50 11.79 2.23
N ILE A 20 -17.84 10.90 1.48
CA ILE A 20 -17.97 9.45 1.68
C ILE A 20 -16.55 8.85 1.74
N LEU A 21 -15.73 9.26 2.71
CA LEU A 21 -14.42 8.64 2.97
C LEU A 21 -13.98 8.67 4.44
N LEU A 22 -14.89 8.93 5.37
CA LEU A 22 -14.60 8.96 6.81
C LEU A 22 -15.83 8.46 7.57
N GLY A 23 -15.84 7.20 8.04
CA GLY A 23 -16.89 6.83 9.00
C GLY A 23 -17.12 5.36 9.36
N THR A 24 -16.65 4.36 8.60
CA THR A 24 -17.07 2.96 8.86
C THR A 24 -15.97 1.89 8.74
N VAL A 25 -14.70 2.25 8.97
CA VAL A 25 -13.66 1.24 9.31
C VAL A 25 -13.23 1.36 10.78
N LEU A 26 -14.07 2.00 11.60
CA LEU A 26 -14.04 1.80 13.05
C LEU A 26 -15.04 0.69 13.37
N LEU A 27 -14.59 -0.32 14.11
CA LEU A 27 -15.34 -1.42 14.75
C LEU A 27 -15.11 -2.84 14.19
N SER A 28 -13.84 -3.24 14.05
CA SER A 28 -13.40 -4.52 14.62
C SER A 28 -11.92 -4.47 15.01
N GLY A 29 -11.64 -3.94 16.20
CA GLY A 29 -10.54 -4.43 17.03
C GLY A 29 -9.12 -3.89 16.80
N CYS A 30 -8.92 -2.58 16.62
CA CYS A 30 -7.64 -1.93 16.95
C CYS A 30 -7.92 -0.57 17.59
N THR A 31 -8.28 -0.56 18.87
CA THR A 31 -8.11 0.63 19.69
C THR A 31 -6.60 0.82 19.89
N TYR A 32 -5.95 1.53 18.98
CA TYR A 32 -4.61 2.05 19.24
C TYR A 32 -4.77 3.18 20.26
N ASP A 33 -4.67 2.81 21.53
CA ASP A 33 -4.60 3.76 22.63
C ASP A 33 -3.29 4.55 22.49
N VAL A 34 -3.41 5.81 22.08
CA VAL A 34 -2.30 6.76 21.97
C VAL A 34 -2.13 7.56 23.26
N THR A 35 -2.86 7.22 24.33
CA THR A 35 -2.75 7.88 25.62
C THR A 35 -1.93 7.04 26.59
N GLY A 36 -0.75 7.57 26.93
CA GLY A 36 0.23 6.88 27.74
C GLY A 36 -0.33 6.38 29.07
N LYS A 37 -0.34 5.06 29.23
CA LYS A 37 -0.18 4.30 30.48
C LYS A 37 -0.05 2.82 30.14
N GLY A 38 1.17 2.29 30.23
CA GLY A 38 1.46 0.86 30.03
C GLY A 38 1.88 0.52 28.60
N TRP A 39 3.12 0.84 28.25
CA TRP A 39 3.76 0.23 27.07
C TRP A 39 4.16 -1.20 27.45
N ASP A 40 3.19 -2.11 27.43
CA ASP A 40 3.55 -3.49 27.20
C ASP A 40 4.15 -3.57 25.79
N LEU A 41 5.47 -3.68 25.72
CA LEU A 41 6.21 -4.10 24.53
C LEU A 41 5.94 -5.59 24.22
N HIS A 42 4.81 -6.13 24.68
CA HIS A 42 4.43 -7.52 24.43
C HIS A 42 4.00 -7.67 22.97
N ARG A 43 4.95 -8.18 22.20
CA ARG A 43 4.92 -8.61 20.79
C ARG A 43 4.60 -7.52 19.77
N PHE A 44 5.49 -7.42 18.79
CA PHE A 44 5.23 -6.69 17.57
C PHE A 44 4.50 -7.63 16.60
N GLU A 45 3.17 -7.54 16.56
CA GLU A 45 2.37 -8.36 15.64
C GLU A 45 2.72 -8.04 14.19
N CYS A 46 3.12 -9.06 13.45
CA CYS A 46 3.45 -8.90 12.04
C CYS A 46 2.23 -8.71 11.19
N PRO A 47 2.14 -7.62 10.41
CA PRO A 47 0.98 -7.41 9.57
C PRO A 47 0.98 -8.45 8.46
N ASN A 48 -0.17 -9.07 8.29
CA ASN A 48 -0.47 -9.82 7.09
C ASN A 48 -0.99 -8.87 6.02
N ILE A 49 -0.09 -8.21 5.29
CA ILE A 49 -0.49 -7.24 4.25
C ILE A 49 -1.15 -7.91 3.03
N THR A 50 -1.19 -9.24 2.98
CA THR A 50 -1.84 -10.04 1.92
C THR A 50 -3.25 -10.52 2.31
N GLU A 51 -3.76 -10.14 3.47
CA GLU A 51 -5.03 -10.67 3.98
C GLU A 51 -6.23 -10.24 3.15
N ASN A 52 -6.29 -8.96 2.77
CA ASN A 52 -7.45 -8.32 2.14
C ASN A 52 -7.32 -8.17 0.61
N VAL A 53 -6.26 -8.71 0.00
CA VAL A 53 -6.07 -8.65 -1.45
C VAL A 53 -6.72 -9.84 -2.15
N LYS A 54 -7.21 -9.64 -3.39
CA LYS A 54 -7.84 -10.71 -4.17
C LYS A 54 -6.82 -11.81 -4.49
N ARG A 55 -7.17 -13.08 -4.24
CA ARG A 55 -6.28 -14.25 -4.48
C ARG A 55 -6.52 -14.96 -5.81
N ASP A 56 -7.77 -14.99 -6.27
CA ASP A 56 -8.17 -15.72 -7.48
C ASP A 56 -7.81 -14.96 -8.76
N THR A 57 -8.01 -15.59 -9.93
CA THR A 57 -7.61 -15.13 -11.26
C THR A 57 -7.66 -13.61 -11.40
N VAL A 58 -6.49 -12.99 -11.35
CA VAL A 58 -6.37 -11.54 -11.37
C VAL A 58 -6.27 -11.03 -12.80
N GLY A 59 -7.21 -10.18 -13.18
CA GLY A 59 -7.02 -9.32 -14.35
C GLY A 59 -5.95 -8.27 -14.07
N LYS A 60 -5.50 -7.60 -15.12
CA LYS A 60 -4.56 -6.47 -15.09
C LYS A 60 -4.86 -5.46 -13.97
N SER A 61 -6.10 -4.99 -13.87
CA SER A 61 -6.51 -4.01 -12.86
C SER A 61 -6.51 -4.59 -11.44
N ASP A 62 -6.92 -5.85 -11.27
CA ASP A 62 -6.94 -6.50 -9.96
C ASP A 62 -5.52 -6.69 -9.42
N PHE A 63 -4.57 -7.08 -10.26
CA PHE A 63 -3.17 -7.19 -9.88
C PHE A 63 -2.60 -5.85 -9.41
N ILE A 64 -2.80 -4.78 -10.16
CA ILE A 64 -2.31 -3.45 -9.77
C ILE A 64 -2.97 -2.96 -8.48
N ASN A 65 -4.29 -3.16 -8.33
CA ASN A 65 -5.00 -2.81 -7.11
C ASN A 65 -4.44 -3.58 -5.90
N ASN A 66 -4.15 -4.88 -6.04
CA ASN A 66 -3.53 -5.68 -4.98
C ASN A 66 -2.15 -5.13 -4.61
N LEU A 67 -1.29 -4.83 -5.59
CA LEU A 67 0.04 -4.27 -5.33
C LEU A 67 -0.06 -2.92 -4.61
N GLN A 68 -0.99 -2.04 -5.03
CA GLN A 68 -1.19 -0.73 -4.40
C GLN A 68 -1.72 -0.83 -2.96
N GLN A 69 -2.63 -1.77 -2.69
CA GLN A 69 -3.10 -2.05 -1.33
C GLN A 69 -1.97 -2.53 -0.44
N MET A 70 -1.18 -3.50 -0.92
CA MET A 70 0.00 -3.99 -0.18
C MET A 70 1.03 -2.87 0.03
N ALA A 71 1.29 -2.02 -0.96
CA ALA A 71 2.19 -0.86 -0.82
C ALA A 71 1.74 0.12 0.27
N SER A 72 0.44 0.39 0.35
CA SER A 72 -0.12 1.30 1.35
C SER A 72 0.06 0.74 2.76
N LEU A 73 -0.22 -0.55 2.95
CA LEU A 73 -0.03 -1.23 4.22
C LEU A 73 1.45 -1.36 4.59
N ALA A 74 2.33 -1.67 3.63
CA ALA A 74 3.77 -1.75 3.85
C ALA A 74 4.38 -0.41 4.27
N SER A 75 3.92 0.70 3.66
CA SER A 75 4.36 2.05 4.04
C SER A 75 3.93 2.40 5.46
N LEU A 76 2.64 2.16 5.80
CA LEU A 76 2.13 2.37 7.15
C LEU A 76 2.90 1.55 8.18
N PHE A 77 3.19 0.29 7.86
CA PHE A 77 3.95 -0.60 8.72
C PHE A 77 5.39 -0.12 8.90
N ASN A 78 6.06 0.35 7.85
CA ASN A 78 7.41 0.90 7.93
C ASN A 78 7.47 2.11 8.87
N ASP A 79 6.50 3.02 8.78
CA ASP A 79 6.39 4.21 9.64
C ASP A 79 6.13 3.85 11.12
N ILE A 80 5.24 2.88 11.37
CA ILE A 80 4.94 2.38 12.73
C ILE A 80 6.16 1.64 13.30
N GLY A 81 6.78 0.80 12.49
CA GLY A 81 7.99 0.07 12.84
C GLY A 81 9.12 1.01 13.25
N GLU A 82 9.32 2.10 12.52
CA GLU A 82 10.34 3.12 12.85
C GLU A 82 10.11 3.73 14.24
N LYS A 83 8.86 4.11 14.56
CA LYS A 83 8.50 4.70 15.87
C LYS A 83 8.73 3.71 17.01
N LYS A 84 8.35 2.45 16.79
CA LYS A 84 8.53 1.36 17.76
C LYS A 84 10.00 1.01 17.95
N LEU A 85 10.78 0.95 16.87
CA LEU A 85 12.22 0.73 16.90
C LEU A 85 12.94 1.82 17.70
N LYS A 86 12.63 3.09 17.47
CA LYS A 86 13.17 4.23 18.25
C LYS A 86 12.91 4.08 19.74
N THR A 87 11.71 3.63 20.12
CA THR A 87 11.36 3.43 21.53
C THR A 87 12.10 2.26 22.16
N ALA A 88 12.25 1.15 21.42
CA ALA A 88 13.00 -0.01 21.88
C ALA A 88 14.49 0.28 22.04
N GLN A 89 15.08 1.02 21.09
CA GLN A 89 16.45 1.50 21.18
C GLN A 89 16.67 2.41 22.39
N ALA A 90 15.74 3.33 22.67
CA ALA A 90 15.81 4.19 23.86
C ALA A 90 15.76 3.40 25.19
N LYS A 91 15.15 2.20 25.17
CA LYS A 91 15.06 1.30 26.33
C LYS A 91 16.14 0.20 26.34
N ALA A 92 17.03 0.16 25.35
CA ALA A 92 17.99 -0.92 25.13
C ALA A 92 17.35 -2.33 25.09
N ASP A 93 16.13 -2.44 24.55
CA ASP A 93 15.40 -3.69 24.43
C ASP A 93 15.80 -4.43 23.14
N GLN A 94 16.89 -5.20 23.22
CA GLN A 94 17.47 -5.90 22.07
C GLN A 94 16.53 -6.96 21.47
N ALA A 95 15.76 -7.67 22.30
CA ALA A 95 14.84 -8.70 21.83
C ALA A 95 13.72 -8.09 20.98
N TYR A 96 13.19 -6.94 21.41
CA TYR A 96 12.17 -6.24 20.64
C TYR A 96 12.70 -5.64 19.34
N ILE A 97 13.94 -5.13 19.33
CA ILE A 97 14.60 -4.66 18.10
C ILE A 97 14.69 -5.81 17.06
N GLU A 98 15.15 -6.99 17.49
CA GLU A 98 15.25 -8.17 16.64
C GLU A 98 13.88 -8.63 16.13
N GLU A 99 12.85 -8.61 16.98
CA GLU A 99 11.47 -8.95 16.59
C GLU A 99 10.95 -8.01 15.49
N VAL A 100 11.13 -6.70 15.65
CA VAL A 100 10.70 -5.68 14.66
C VAL A 100 11.39 -5.88 13.30
N HIS A 101 12.68 -6.19 13.30
CA HIS A 101 13.42 -6.49 12.06
C HIS A 101 12.99 -7.81 11.41
N ALA A 102 12.89 -8.90 12.17
CA ALA A 102 12.46 -10.20 11.68
C ALA A 102 11.04 -10.17 11.10
N CYS A 103 10.17 -9.41 11.76
CA CYS A 103 8.81 -9.19 11.33
C CYS A 103 8.73 -8.48 9.98
N THR A 104 9.53 -7.43 9.82
CA THR A 104 9.61 -6.65 8.57
C THR A 104 10.13 -7.47 7.41
N LEU A 105 11.16 -8.28 7.66
CA LEU A 105 11.67 -9.24 6.69
C LEU A 105 10.58 -10.21 6.24
N THR A 106 9.85 -10.80 7.19
CA THR A 106 8.79 -11.77 6.93
C THR A 106 7.64 -11.16 6.12
N THR A 107 7.15 -9.98 6.52
CA THR A 107 6.08 -9.28 5.79
C THR A 107 6.50 -8.98 4.35
N ARG A 108 7.74 -8.51 4.16
CA ARG A 108 8.30 -8.23 2.84
C ARG A 108 8.36 -9.47 1.95
N GLU A 109 8.95 -10.55 2.45
CA GLU A 109 9.12 -11.79 1.69
C GLU A 109 7.78 -12.42 1.32
N ASN A 110 6.83 -12.41 2.25
CA ASN A 110 5.48 -12.92 1.99
C ASN A 110 4.76 -12.12 0.90
N ALA A 111 4.86 -10.80 0.92
CA ALA A 111 4.23 -9.95 -0.07
C ALA A 111 4.84 -10.14 -1.47
N ILE A 112 6.17 -10.22 -1.57
CA ILE A 112 6.87 -10.51 -2.83
C ILE A 112 6.43 -11.87 -3.36
N LYS A 113 6.49 -12.92 -2.52
CA LYS A 113 6.09 -14.29 -2.91
C LYS A 113 4.63 -14.36 -3.35
N PHE A 114 3.74 -13.65 -2.67
CA PHE A 114 2.34 -13.56 -3.06
C PHE A 114 2.17 -12.92 -4.44
N SER A 115 2.78 -11.74 -4.65
CA SER A 115 2.69 -11.03 -5.92
C SER A 115 3.36 -11.75 -7.10
N GLU A 116 4.41 -12.55 -6.84
CA GLU A 116 5.10 -13.35 -7.85
C GLU A 116 4.14 -14.33 -8.52
N GLN A 117 3.27 -14.98 -7.75
CA GLN A 117 2.30 -15.94 -8.28
C GLN A 117 1.35 -15.24 -9.27
N GLN A 118 0.86 -14.05 -8.92
CA GLN A 118 -0.02 -13.25 -9.75
C GLN A 118 0.67 -12.72 -11.01
N PHE A 119 1.92 -12.28 -10.85
CA PHE A 119 2.76 -11.84 -11.97
C PHE A 119 2.99 -12.94 -13.00
N GLN A 120 3.35 -14.16 -12.55
CA GLN A 120 3.60 -15.28 -13.46
C GLN A 120 2.33 -15.71 -14.20
N GLN A 121 1.18 -15.69 -13.53
CA GLN A 121 -0.12 -15.94 -14.17
C GLN A 121 -0.38 -14.91 -15.27
N LEU A 122 -0.29 -13.61 -14.97
CA LEU A 122 -0.50 -12.56 -15.95
C LEU A 122 0.48 -12.63 -17.12
N LYS A 123 1.77 -12.87 -16.84
CA LYS A 123 2.81 -12.96 -17.87
C LYS A 123 2.57 -14.10 -18.88
N SER A 124 1.80 -15.11 -18.50
CA SER A 124 1.41 -16.23 -19.39
C SER A 124 0.22 -15.90 -20.30
N VAL A 125 -0.52 -14.84 -20.02
CA VAL A 125 -1.66 -14.40 -20.85
C VAL A 125 -1.14 -13.77 -22.14
N PRO A 126 -1.77 -14.05 -23.31
CA PRO A 126 -1.41 -13.37 -24.55
C PRO A 126 -1.58 -11.85 -24.43
N MET A 127 -0.52 -11.11 -24.70
CA MET A 127 -0.48 -9.64 -24.65
C MET A 127 0.52 -9.10 -25.68
N SER A 128 0.46 -7.81 -25.97
CA SER A 128 1.46 -7.18 -26.85
C SER A 128 2.85 -7.18 -26.20
N GLU A 129 3.92 -7.12 -27.00
CA GLU A 129 5.29 -7.02 -26.46
C GLU A 129 5.48 -5.78 -25.58
N GLN A 130 4.82 -4.67 -25.94
CA GLN A 130 4.87 -3.43 -25.15
C GLN A 130 4.17 -3.60 -23.80
N GLU A 131 3.00 -4.22 -23.78
CA GLU A 131 2.27 -4.51 -22.54
C GLU A 131 3.03 -5.48 -21.64
N LYS A 132 3.66 -6.51 -22.23
CA LYS A 132 4.50 -7.46 -21.50
C LYS A 132 5.72 -6.81 -20.86
N ALA A 133 6.40 -5.92 -21.59
CA ALA A 133 7.50 -5.14 -21.04
C ALA A 133 7.02 -4.27 -19.87
N ALA A 134 5.88 -3.58 -20.02
CA ALA A 134 5.32 -2.75 -18.96
C ALA A 134 4.92 -3.55 -17.70
N LEU A 135 4.39 -4.78 -17.86
CA LEU A 135 4.13 -5.69 -16.75
C LEU A 135 5.42 -6.08 -16.00
N ILE A 136 6.48 -6.42 -16.74
CA ILE A 136 7.78 -6.79 -16.16
C ILE A 136 8.39 -5.60 -15.41
N ASP A 137 8.40 -4.42 -16.02
CA ASP A 137 8.92 -3.19 -15.39
C ASP A 137 8.15 -2.88 -14.10
N THR A 138 6.82 -2.93 -14.15
CA THR A 138 5.96 -2.68 -12.98
C THR A 138 6.27 -3.63 -11.83
N TYR A 139 6.42 -4.92 -12.14
CA TYR A 139 6.73 -5.91 -11.12
C TYR A 139 8.14 -5.76 -10.55
N ALA A 140 9.12 -5.39 -11.39
CA ALA A 140 10.48 -5.10 -10.94
C ALA A 140 10.53 -3.89 -9.99
N ASP A 141 9.80 -2.81 -10.30
CA ASP A 141 9.70 -1.64 -9.42
C ASP A 141 8.95 -1.96 -8.11
N TRP A 142 7.92 -2.80 -8.16
CA TRP A 142 7.25 -3.32 -6.96
C TRP A 142 8.21 -4.09 -6.05
N VAL A 143 8.98 -5.05 -6.60
CA VAL A 143 9.97 -5.82 -5.84
C VAL A 143 11.03 -4.89 -5.25
N THR A 144 11.51 -3.90 -6.02
CA THR A 144 12.47 -2.90 -5.56
C THR A 144 11.94 -2.10 -4.37
N PHE A 145 10.70 -1.60 -4.48
CA PHE A 145 10.03 -0.91 -3.37
C PHE A 145 9.93 -1.81 -2.13
N MET A 146 9.45 -3.04 -2.28
CA MET A 146 9.34 -3.97 -1.15
C MET A 146 10.71 -4.30 -0.53
N GLN A 147 11.77 -4.43 -1.33
CA GLN A 147 13.14 -4.61 -0.84
C GLN A 147 13.63 -3.45 0.03
N LYS A 148 13.18 -2.23 -0.25
CA LYS A 148 13.45 -1.02 0.54
C LYS A 148 12.59 -0.89 1.80
N ILE A 149 11.56 -1.71 1.95
CA ILE A 149 10.87 -1.88 3.22
C ILE A 149 11.80 -2.65 4.17
N SER A 150 12.55 -1.88 4.93
CA SER A 150 13.37 -2.29 6.06
C SER A 150 13.21 -1.19 7.10
N VAL A 151 12.75 -1.53 8.30
CA VAL A 151 12.44 -0.56 9.36
C VAL A 151 13.46 0.57 9.42
N ASN A 152 13.00 1.82 9.47
CA ASN A 152 13.85 3.02 9.49
C ASN A 152 14.63 3.28 8.18
N ASN A 153 14.13 2.80 7.05
CA ASN A 153 14.57 3.19 5.71
C ASN A 153 13.48 3.98 4.99
N ASP A 154 13.87 5.05 4.29
CA ASP A 154 12.98 5.77 3.38
C ASP A 154 12.84 4.98 2.08
N ALA A 155 11.59 4.72 1.69
CA ALA A 155 11.22 4.01 0.46
C ALA A 155 10.30 4.86 -0.43
N ALA A 156 10.18 6.17 -0.17
CA ALA A 156 9.26 7.06 -0.87
C ALA A 156 9.57 7.18 -2.37
N GLN A 157 10.86 7.23 -2.72
CA GLN A 157 11.26 7.29 -4.13
C GLN A 157 10.88 6.01 -4.88
N GLU A 158 11.15 4.85 -4.30
CA GLU A 158 10.83 3.56 -4.90
C GLU A 158 9.31 3.34 -4.96
N LEU A 159 8.55 3.82 -3.97
CA LEU A 159 7.09 3.83 -4.02
C LEU A 159 6.58 4.67 -5.21
N ASN A 160 7.18 5.83 -5.45
CA ASN A 160 6.81 6.70 -6.57
C ASN A 160 7.16 6.08 -7.93
N ASN A 161 8.33 5.44 -8.03
CA ASN A 161 8.73 4.70 -9.25
C ASN A 161 7.72 3.57 -9.54
N PHE A 162 7.40 2.74 -8.55
CA PHE A 162 6.38 1.71 -8.66
C PHE A 162 5.03 2.27 -9.12
N LYS A 163 4.53 3.36 -8.50
CA LYS A 163 3.26 3.99 -8.90
C LYS A 163 3.28 4.48 -10.35
N ALA A 164 4.39 5.05 -10.79
CA ALA A 164 4.54 5.50 -12.17
C ALA A 164 4.52 4.32 -13.16
N ALA A 165 5.25 3.25 -12.87
CA ALA A 165 5.26 2.04 -13.69
C ALA A 165 3.88 1.36 -13.73
N ALA A 166 3.20 1.25 -12.58
CA ALA A 166 1.86 0.69 -12.49
C ALA A 166 0.85 1.46 -13.35
N ASN A 167 0.89 2.81 -13.31
CA ASN A 167 0.05 3.64 -14.16
C ASN A 167 0.37 3.45 -15.65
N LYS A 168 1.66 3.37 -16.02
CA LYS A 168 2.07 3.09 -17.40
C LYS A 168 1.52 1.75 -17.87
N TYR A 169 1.63 0.69 -17.05
CA TYR A 169 1.09 -0.62 -17.39
C TYR A 169 -0.43 -0.58 -17.57
N LEU A 170 -1.17 0.07 -16.68
CA LEU A 170 -2.64 0.22 -16.78
C LEU A 170 -3.12 0.89 -18.08
N LEU A 171 -2.29 1.74 -18.70
CA LEU A 171 -2.61 2.49 -19.91
C LEU A 171 -2.24 1.79 -21.22
N MET A 172 -1.50 0.68 -21.16
CA MET A 172 -1.21 -0.18 -22.34
C MET A 172 -2.44 -1.00 -22.73
#